data_AF-A0A3R7IHI6-F1
#
_entry.id   AF-A0A3R7IHI6-F1
#
_cell.length_a   1.000
_cell.length_b   1.000
_cell.length_c   1.000
_cell.angle_alpha   90.00
_cell.angle_beta   90.00
_cell.angle_gamma   90.00
#
_symmetry.space_group_name_H-M   'P 1'
#
loop_
_entity.id
_entity.type
_entity.pdbx_description
1 polymer ?
#
loop_
_entity_poly.entity_id
_entity_poly.type
_entity_poly.pdbx_seq_one_letter_code
_entity_poly.pdbx_strand_id
1 'polypeptide(L)'
;MREAMLYEQLDDDKVRCNLCARRCVIPKGSVGFCRVRKNIDGKLYPLNYAKACSAIVDPIGKKPLSHFHPGALVMSIATVGCNFRCQFCLDGNDMIPVIRDGEFSFAHARELDTFFGDKCDLADLSRMEIYTMNHTGPKRILYISRRRHDGSVLEIVTERGRSVKLTEDHKVPIVDEHGRLLEKRATEINVGDKLIVFSARLDAV
;
A
#
# COMPACT_ATOMS: atom_id res chain seq x y z
N MET A 1 8.41 18.28 20.84
CA MET A 1 8.31 17.97 19.40
C MET A 1 9.52 18.56 18.71
N ARG A 2 10.13 17.88 17.73
CA ARG A 2 11.26 18.43 16.94
C ARG A 2 10.72 18.95 15.61
N GLU A 3 11.02 20.19 15.27
CA GLU A 3 10.63 20.80 13.99
C GLU A 3 11.31 20.08 12.81
N ALA A 4 10.61 19.98 11.67
CA ALA A 4 11.14 19.39 10.46
C ALA A 4 12.16 20.33 9.81
N MET A 5 13.24 19.79 9.25
CA MET A 5 14.32 20.60 8.70
C MET A 5 14.14 21.00 7.23
N LEU A 6 13.30 20.28 6.48
CA LEU A 6 13.19 20.41 5.01
C LEU A 6 11.77 20.76 4.59
N TYR A 7 11.41 22.03 4.75
CA TYR A 7 10.15 22.59 4.28
C TYR A 7 10.27 24.10 4.03
N GLU A 8 9.35 24.66 3.25
CA GLU A 8 9.20 26.10 3.06
C GLU A 8 7.92 26.58 3.75
N GLN A 9 7.98 27.74 4.40
CA GLN A 9 6.78 28.46 4.82
C GLN A 9 6.14 29.14 3.61
N LEU A 10 4.81 29.14 3.57
CA LEU A 10 4.00 29.80 2.55
C LEU A 10 3.00 30.74 3.25
N ASP A 11 2.27 31.52 2.46
CA ASP A 11 1.20 32.40 2.96
C ASP A 11 0.09 31.62 3.68
N ASP A 12 -0.69 32.32 4.51
CA ASP A 12 -1.80 31.78 5.32
C ASP A 12 -1.41 30.61 6.25
N ASP A 13 -0.23 30.68 6.88
CA ASP A 13 0.32 29.62 7.74
C ASP A 13 0.42 28.26 7.03
N LYS A 14 0.49 28.22 5.68
CA LYS A 14 0.71 26.98 4.92
C LYS A 14 2.19 26.62 4.91
N VAL A 15 2.49 25.35 4.64
CA VAL A 15 3.87 24.89 4.46
C VAL A 15 4.00 23.98 3.25
N ARG A 16 5.10 24.09 2.51
CA ARG A 16 5.49 23.11 1.48
C ARG A 16 6.51 22.13 2.05
N CYS A 17 6.10 20.89 2.23
CA CYS A 17 6.94 19.81 2.73
C CYS A 17 7.85 19.27 1.62
N ASN A 18 9.17 19.41 1.78
CA ASN A 18 10.17 18.96 0.79
C ASN A 18 10.86 17.64 1.18
N LEU A 19 10.33 16.91 2.18
CA LEU A 19 10.94 15.66 2.69
C LEU A 19 10.77 14.44 1.76
N CYS A 20 9.88 14.51 0.77
CA CYS A 20 9.71 13.44 -0.21
C CYS A 20 9.22 14.00 -1.54
N ALA A 21 9.21 13.16 -2.58
CA ALA A 21 8.84 13.55 -3.94
C ALA A 21 7.41 14.12 -4.09
N ARG A 22 6.51 13.93 -3.12
CA ARG A 22 5.13 14.47 -3.18
C ARG A 22 5.06 15.99 -3.03
N ARG A 23 6.06 16.62 -2.42
CA ARG A 23 6.12 18.08 -2.22
C ARG A 23 4.81 18.70 -1.71
N CYS A 24 4.19 18.06 -0.71
CA CYS A 24 2.83 18.43 -0.27
C CYS A 24 2.78 19.89 0.21
N VAL A 25 1.78 20.65 -0.25
CA VAL A 25 1.36 21.90 0.40
C VAL A 25 0.35 21.53 1.49
N ILE A 26 0.65 21.88 2.73
CA ILE A 26 -0.08 21.46 3.92
C ILE A 26 -0.68 22.69 4.61
N PRO A 27 -2.01 22.84 4.64
CA PRO A 27 -2.67 23.91 5.38
C PRO A 27 -2.39 23.86 6.89
N LYS A 28 -2.55 25.00 7.57
CA LYS A 28 -2.49 25.08 9.03
C LYS A 28 -3.38 24.02 9.68
N GLY A 29 -2.86 23.36 10.72
CA GLY A 29 -3.57 22.32 11.47
C GLY A 29 -3.70 20.97 10.75
N SER A 30 -3.36 20.90 9.46
CA SER A 30 -3.51 19.69 8.64
C SER A 30 -2.25 18.82 8.64
N VAL A 31 -2.39 17.61 8.10
CA VAL A 31 -1.28 16.67 7.87
C VAL A 31 -1.02 16.49 6.38
N GLY A 32 0.24 16.22 6.02
CA GLY A 32 0.60 15.83 4.66
C GLY A 32 0.07 14.46 4.29
N PHE A 33 0.27 14.07 3.03
CA PHE A 33 -0.21 12.79 2.49
C PHE A 33 0.19 11.57 3.33
N CYS A 34 1.42 11.56 3.86
CA CYS A 34 1.95 10.48 4.69
C CYS A 34 1.34 10.41 6.11
N ARG A 35 0.49 11.37 6.48
CA ARG A 35 -0.20 11.50 7.78
C ARG A 35 0.69 11.66 9.01
N VAL A 36 2.01 11.68 8.84
CA VAL A 36 2.99 11.82 9.95
C VAL A 36 3.71 13.16 9.97
N ARG A 37 3.37 14.07 9.06
CA ARG A 37 3.90 15.44 9.02
C ARG A 37 2.75 16.41 9.21
N LYS A 38 2.72 17.13 10.33
CA LYS A 38 1.64 18.06 10.69
C LYS A 38 2.15 19.49 10.63
N ASN A 39 1.36 20.37 10.02
CA ASN A 39 1.58 21.79 10.10
C ASN A 39 0.90 22.34 11.37
N ILE A 40 1.70 22.92 12.27
CA ILE A 40 1.24 23.57 13.49
C ILE A 40 1.72 25.01 13.41
N ASP A 41 0.78 25.94 13.24
CA ASP A 41 1.04 27.39 13.18
C ASP A 41 2.16 27.79 12.22
N GLY A 42 2.08 27.33 10.96
CA GLY A 42 3.06 27.65 9.92
C GLY A 42 4.39 26.90 10.06
N LYS A 43 4.48 25.93 10.98
CA LYS A 43 5.69 25.12 11.19
C LYS A 43 5.40 23.64 11.01
N LEU A 44 6.31 22.94 10.33
CA LEU A 44 6.12 21.53 10.03
C LEU A 44 6.76 20.64 11.10
N TYR A 45 5.99 19.71 11.66
CA TYR A 45 6.47 18.77 12.69
C TYR A 45 6.26 17.31 12.28
N PRO A 46 7.27 16.42 12.39
CA PRO A 46 7.06 14.98 12.50
C PRO A 46 6.27 14.60 13.75
N LEU A 47 5.19 13.85 13.56
CA LEU A 47 4.43 13.20 14.65
C LEU A 47 5.10 11.92 15.16
N ASN A 48 6.06 11.39 14.39
CA ASN A 48 6.76 10.13 14.62
C ASN A 48 8.25 10.32 14.99
N TYR A 49 8.65 11.53 15.40
CA TYR A 49 10.04 11.80 15.78
C TYR A 49 10.51 10.87 16.90
N ALA A 50 11.67 10.23 16.71
CA ALA A 50 12.26 9.25 17.63
C ALA A 50 11.35 8.01 17.92
N LYS A 51 10.42 7.68 17.02
CA LYS A 51 9.53 6.51 17.13
C LYS A 51 9.78 5.52 16.00
N ALA A 52 10.75 4.63 16.19
CA ALA A 52 10.97 3.50 15.29
C ALA A 52 9.86 2.46 15.45
N CYS A 53 9.44 1.85 14.34
CA CYS A 53 8.52 0.71 14.35
C CYS A 53 9.16 -0.58 13.83
N SER A 54 10.33 -0.49 13.19
CA SER A 54 11.08 -1.65 12.72
C SER A 54 12.57 -1.34 12.64
N ALA A 55 13.39 -2.33 12.95
CA ALA A 55 14.83 -2.36 12.81
C ALA A 55 15.22 -3.77 12.36
N ILE A 56 15.65 -3.93 11.11
CA ILE A 56 15.89 -5.25 10.50
C ILE A 56 17.11 -5.22 9.59
N VAL A 57 17.87 -6.31 9.57
CA VAL A 57 18.91 -6.53 8.57
C VAL A 57 18.28 -7.31 7.43
N ASP A 58 18.30 -6.74 6.23
CA ASP A 58 17.73 -7.37 5.05
C ASP A 58 18.61 -7.19 3.80
N PRO A 59 18.45 -8.03 2.76
CA PRO A 59 19.21 -7.87 1.53
C PRO A 59 18.91 -6.52 0.88
N ILE A 60 19.94 -5.86 0.36
CA ILE A 60 19.83 -4.53 -0.26
C ILE A 60 18.86 -4.49 -1.45
N GLY A 61 18.65 -5.63 -2.11
CA GLY A 61 17.65 -5.79 -3.18
C GLY A 61 16.22 -5.51 -2.73
N LYS A 62 15.89 -5.64 -1.42
CA LYS A 62 14.57 -5.28 -0.89
C LYS A 62 14.34 -3.76 -0.79
N LYS A 63 15.39 -2.95 -0.97
CA LYS A 63 15.31 -1.49 -0.97
C LYS A 63 15.19 -0.96 -2.39
N PRO A 64 14.69 0.28 -2.59
CA PRO A 64 14.73 0.97 -3.88
C PRO A 64 16.17 1.41 -4.25
N LEU A 65 17.15 0.51 -4.05
CA LEU A 65 18.59 0.66 -4.24
C LEU A 65 19.20 -0.65 -4.79
N SER A 66 18.44 -1.44 -5.56
CA SER A 66 18.86 -2.77 -6.03
C SER A 66 20.13 -2.77 -6.88
N HIS A 67 20.45 -1.67 -7.55
CA HIS A 67 21.68 -1.48 -8.32
C HIS A 67 22.89 -1.06 -7.47
N PHE A 68 22.67 -0.72 -6.20
CA PHE A 68 23.73 -0.33 -5.27
C PHE A 68 24.17 -1.55 -4.47
N HIS A 69 25.40 -2.01 -4.73
CA HIS A 69 26.03 -3.14 -4.04
C HIS A 69 25.23 -4.47 -4.00
N PRO A 70 24.84 -5.04 -5.16
CA PRO A 70 23.97 -6.22 -5.22
C PRO A 70 24.44 -7.39 -4.34
N GLY A 71 23.50 -8.03 -3.63
CA GLY A 71 23.78 -9.15 -2.73
C GLY A 71 24.22 -8.76 -1.31
N ALA A 72 24.52 -7.48 -1.06
CA ALA A 72 24.85 -7.01 0.29
C ALA A 72 23.65 -7.06 1.24
N LEU A 73 23.95 -7.09 2.54
CA LEU A 73 22.99 -6.85 3.61
C LEU A 73 23.00 -5.36 3.99
N VAL A 74 21.83 -4.83 4.35
CA VAL A 74 21.66 -3.46 4.83
C VAL A 74 20.86 -3.44 6.13
N MET A 75 21.27 -2.59 7.07
CA MET A 75 20.49 -2.31 8.28
C MET A 75 19.42 -1.29 7.96
N SER A 76 18.16 -1.70 8.13
CA SER A 76 16.98 -0.91 7.81
C SER A 76 16.26 -0.49 9.08
N ILE A 77 16.10 0.82 9.26
CA ILE A 77 15.33 1.41 10.35
C ILE A 77 14.15 2.14 9.75
N ALA A 78 12.94 1.83 10.22
CA ALA A 78 11.70 2.44 9.72
C ALA A 78 10.87 3.04 10.84
N THR A 79 10.07 4.05 10.48
CA THR A 79 9.07 4.69 11.32
C THR A 79 7.70 4.56 10.66
N VAL A 80 6.62 4.75 11.44
CA VAL A 80 5.25 4.78 10.88
C VAL A 80 5.11 5.93 9.87
N GLY A 81 4.35 5.70 8.80
CA GLY A 81 4.05 6.68 7.76
C GLY A 81 4.70 6.34 6.43
N CYS A 82 3.89 6.27 5.37
CA CYS A 82 4.36 5.98 4.01
C CYS A 82 3.95 7.12 3.07
N ASN A 83 4.85 7.54 2.19
CA ASN A 83 4.55 8.47 1.10
C ASN A 83 3.93 7.75 -0.12
N PHE A 84 3.76 6.42 -0.07
CA PHE A 84 3.03 5.63 -1.04
C PHE A 84 1.67 5.18 -0.47
N ARG A 85 0.65 5.10 -1.33
CA ARG A 85 -0.60 4.37 -1.05
C ARG A 85 -0.49 3.00 -1.70
N CYS A 86 0.21 2.09 -1.03
CA CYS A 86 0.24 0.70 -1.45
C CYS A 86 -1.11 0.07 -1.08
N GLN A 87 -1.72 -0.70 -2.00
CA GLN A 87 -2.92 -1.51 -1.70
C GLN A 87 -2.56 -2.89 -1.12
N PHE A 88 -1.45 -2.93 -0.35
CA PHE A 88 -0.83 -4.13 0.19
C PHE A 88 -0.23 -5.07 -0.86
N CYS A 89 0.49 -6.08 -0.40
CA CYS A 89 1.00 -7.16 -1.23
C CYS A 89 -0.07 -8.24 -1.37
N LEU A 90 -0.22 -8.73 -2.60
CA LEU A 90 -1.07 -9.85 -2.96
C LEU A 90 -0.19 -11.08 -3.18
N ASP A 91 -0.73 -12.28 -2.94
CA ASP A 91 -0.11 -13.51 -3.43
C ASP A 91 -0.19 -13.55 -4.95
N GLY A 92 0.78 -14.20 -5.60
CA GLY A 92 0.79 -14.32 -7.06
C GLY A 92 -0.42 -15.08 -7.62
N ASN A 93 -1.11 -15.91 -6.84
CA ASN A 93 -2.33 -16.59 -7.27
C ASN A 93 -3.61 -15.79 -7.01
N ASP A 94 -3.55 -14.65 -6.32
CA ASP A 94 -4.75 -13.87 -6.05
C ASP A 94 -5.34 -13.33 -7.36
N MET A 95 -6.64 -13.54 -7.55
CA MET A 95 -7.36 -13.00 -8.70
C MET A 95 -7.70 -11.53 -8.45
N ILE A 96 -7.23 -10.67 -9.35
CA ILE A 96 -7.49 -9.24 -9.32
C ILE A 96 -8.31 -8.80 -10.54
N PRO A 97 -9.27 -7.87 -10.35
CA PRO A 97 -9.92 -7.22 -11.47
C PRO A 97 -8.94 -6.25 -12.13
N VAL A 98 -8.75 -6.40 -13.43
CA VAL A 98 -7.89 -5.57 -14.26
C VAL A 98 -8.71 -5.05 -15.43
N ILE A 99 -8.64 -3.74 -15.67
CA ILE A 99 -9.12 -3.13 -16.91
C ILE A 99 -7.88 -2.74 -17.70
N ARG A 100 -7.75 -3.26 -18.92
CA ARG A 100 -6.64 -2.97 -19.82
C ARG A 100 -7.21 -2.65 -21.19
N ASP A 101 -6.81 -1.52 -21.76
CA ASP A 101 -7.22 -1.10 -23.11
C ASP A 101 -8.76 -1.08 -23.28
N GLY A 102 -9.49 -0.77 -22.20
CA GLY A 102 -10.95 -0.74 -22.14
C GLY A 102 -11.63 -2.08 -21.82
N GLU A 103 -10.88 -3.18 -21.77
CA GLU A 103 -11.42 -4.52 -21.47
C GLU A 103 -11.28 -4.87 -20.00
N PHE A 104 -12.39 -5.26 -19.38
CA PHE A 104 -12.41 -5.78 -18.01
C PHE A 104 -12.17 -7.28 -17.99
N SER A 105 -11.21 -7.72 -17.18
CA SER A 105 -10.89 -9.13 -16.97
C SER A 105 -10.52 -9.40 -15.51
N PHE A 106 -10.57 -10.66 -15.09
CA PHE A 106 -9.89 -11.11 -13.89
C PHE A 106 -8.60 -11.80 -14.29
N ALA A 107 -7.50 -11.41 -13.66
CA ALA A 107 -6.19 -12.02 -13.88
C ALA A 107 -5.57 -12.39 -12.53
N HIS A 108 -4.78 -13.46 -12.50
CA HIS A 108 -3.93 -13.72 -11.34
C HIS A 108 -2.87 -12.63 -11.22
N ALA A 109 -2.55 -12.19 -10.01
CA ALA A 109 -1.57 -11.13 -9.79
C ALA A 109 -0.19 -11.44 -10.45
N ARG A 110 0.20 -12.72 -10.50
CA ARG A 110 1.42 -13.19 -11.20
C ARG A 110 1.42 -12.92 -12.70
N GLU A 111 0.27 -12.75 -13.34
CA GLU A 111 0.23 -12.45 -14.78
C GLU A 111 0.80 -11.07 -15.07
N LEU A 112 0.73 -10.16 -14.10
CA LEU A 112 1.42 -8.87 -14.15
C LEU A 112 2.95 -9.02 -14.03
N ASP A 113 3.47 -10.22 -13.72
CA ASP A 113 4.91 -10.42 -13.65
C ASP A 113 5.60 -10.23 -15.02
N THR A 114 4.82 -10.34 -16.09
CA THR A 114 5.24 -10.06 -17.47
C THR A 114 5.75 -8.64 -17.68
N PHE A 115 5.38 -7.69 -16.81
CA PHE A 115 5.86 -6.32 -16.87
C PHE A 115 7.23 -6.10 -16.19
N PHE A 116 7.74 -7.07 -15.43
CA PHE A 116 9.06 -6.95 -14.82
C PHE A 116 10.15 -7.49 -15.73
N GLY A 117 11.27 -6.76 -15.84
CA GLY A 117 12.50 -7.32 -16.39
C GLY A 117 13.18 -8.31 -15.43
N ASP A 118 14.19 -9.04 -15.92
CA ASP A 118 14.88 -10.14 -15.22
C ASP A 118 15.38 -9.82 -13.80
N LYS A 119 15.65 -8.54 -13.50
CA LYS A 119 16.16 -8.08 -12.20
C LYS A 119 15.37 -6.92 -11.60
N CYS A 120 14.17 -6.67 -12.11
CA CYS A 120 13.35 -5.56 -11.62
C CYS A 120 12.27 -6.07 -10.66
N ASP A 121 12.20 -5.43 -9.49
CA ASP A 121 11.13 -5.64 -8.50
C ASP A 121 10.08 -4.53 -8.57
N LEU A 122 10.24 -3.58 -9.49
CA LEU A 122 9.33 -2.48 -9.74
C LEU A 122 9.17 -2.29 -11.26
N ALA A 123 7.94 -2.29 -11.76
CA ALA A 123 7.64 -1.95 -13.14
C ALA A 123 6.87 -0.62 -13.19
N ASP A 124 7.25 0.24 -14.13
CA ASP A 124 6.56 1.51 -14.42
C ASP A 124 5.51 1.29 -15.51
N LEU A 125 4.24 1.45 -15.15
CA LEU A 125 3.09 1.35 -16.06
C LEU A 125 2.43 2.71 -16.29
N SER A 126 3.09 3.81 -15.93
CA SER A 126 2.54 5.16 -16.06
C SER A 126 2.16 5.54 -17.49
N ARG A 127 2.72 4.86 -18.50
CA ARG A 127 2.39 5.05 -19.93
C ARG A 127 1.32 4.09 -20.45
N MET A 128 0.81 3.19 -19.62
CA MET A 128 -0.20 2.20 -19.99
C MET A 128 -1.55 2.56 -19.37
N GLU A 129 -2.65 2.17 -20.03
CA GLU A 129 -4.02 2.35 -19.55
C GLU A 129 -4.50 1.12 -18.79
N ILE A 130 -3.82 0.82 -17.70
CA ILE A 130 -4.15 -0.31 -16.82
C ILE A 130 -4.79 0.22 -15.54
N TYR A 131 -5.95 -0.34 -15.18
CA TYR A 131 -6.70 0.02 -13.99
C TYR A 131 -7.02 -1.24 -13.18
N THR A 132 -7.18 -1.06 -11.87
CA THR A 132 -7.76 -2.06 -10.97
C THR A 132 -9.03 -1.48 -10.34
N MET A 133 -9.89 -2.35 -9.80
CA MET A 133 -11.09 -1.93 -9.09
C MET A 133 -10.85 -1.89 -7.58
N ASN A 134 -11.30 -0.83 -6.93
CA ASN A 134 -11.51 -0.85 -5.49
C ASN A 134 -12.94 -0.37 -5.15
N HIS A 135 -13.27 -0.32 -3.86
CA HIS A 135 -14.61 0.09 -3.38
C HIS A 135 -15.03 1.52 -3.79
N THR A 136 -14.12 2.34 -4.31
CA THR A 136 -14.40 3.71 -4.81
C THR A 136 -14.37 3.81 -6.34
N GLY A 137 -14.35 2.67 -7.05
CA GLY A 137 -14.30 2.62 -8.51
C GLY A 137 -12.90 2.36 -9.08
N PRO A 138 -12.72 2.57 -10.41
CA PRO A 138 -11.48 2.25 -11.09
C PRO A 138 -10.33 3.14 -10.63
N LYS A 139 -9.17 2.53 -10.37
CA LYS A 139 -7.93 3.24 -10.06
C LYS A 139 -6.85 2.83 -11.05
N ARG A 140 -6.25 3.83 -11.68
CA ARG A 140 -5.13 3.62 -12.59
C ARG A 140 -3.93 3.08 -11.82
N ILE A 141 -3.32 2.03 -12.37
CA ILE A 141 -2.10 1.43 -11.87
C ILE A 141 -0.93 2.20 -12.49
N LEU A 142 -0.15 2.88 -11.66
CA LEU A 142 1.05 3.61 -12.11
C LEU A 142 2.30 2.76 -12.02
N TYR A 143 2.37 1.94 -10.98
CA TYR A 143 3.51 1.08 -10.69
C TYR A 143 2.99 -0.22 -10.08
N ILE A 144 3.66 -1.32 -10.41
CA ILE A 144 3.53 -2.57 -9.67
C ILE A 144 4.90 -2.94 -9.12
N SER A 145 4.91 -3.57 -7.96
CA SER A 145 6.13 -4.09 -7.35
C SER A 145 5.92 -5.54 -6.95
N ARG A 146 6.90 -6.39 -7.24
CA ARG A 146 6.96 -7.76 -6.73
C ARG A 146 8.01 -7.84 -5.63
N ARG A 147 7.80 -8.74 -4.68
CA ARG A 147 8.79 -9.01 -3.63
C ARG A 147 8.70 -10.45 -3.19
N ARG A 148 9.85 -11.01 -2.80
CA ARG A 148 9.88 -12.23 -2.02
C ARG A 148 9.39 -11.94 -0.61
N HIS A 149 8.42 -12.72 -0.13
CA HIS A 149 7.96 -12.67 1.26
C HIS A 149 8.55 -13.86 2.00
N ASP A 150 9.23 -13.60 3.11
CA ASP A 150 9.88 -14.63 3.94
C ASP A 150 9.12 -14.89 5.26
N GLY A 151 7.93 -14.29 5.41
CA GLY A 151 7.08 -14.44 6.59
C GLY A 151 5.92 -15.41 6.38
N SER A 152 5.05 -15.51 7.38
CA SER A 152 3.86 -16.35 7.31
C SER A 152 2.87 -15.82 6.27
N VAL A 153 2.18 -16.75 5.59
CA VAL A 153 1.02 -16.46 4.74
C VAL A 153 -0.18 -17.11 5.40
N LEU A 154 -1.18 -16.30 5.72
CA LEU A 154 -2.43 -16.74 6.33
C LEU A 154 -3.44 -17.05 5.22
N GLU A 155 -4.15 -18.16 5.33
CA GLU A 155 -5.28 -18.47 4.46
C GLU A 155 -6.59 -18.22 5.20
N ILE A 156 -7.39 -17.29 4.70
CA ILE A 156 -8.73 -17.01 5.24
C ILE A 156 -9.73 -17.77 4.38
N VAL A 157 -10.46 -18.70 5.00
CA VAL A 157 -11.50 -19.49 4.32
C VAL A 157 -12.86 -19.06 4.84
N THR A 158 -13.73 -18.64 3.94
CA THR A 158 -15.14 -18.32 4.25
C THR A 158 -15.97 -19.58 4.38
N GLU A 159 -17.10 -19.51 5.11
CA GLU A 159 -18.06 -20.62 5.24
C GLU A 159 -18.58 -21.13 3.88
N ARG A 160 -18.57 -20.27 2.85
CA ARG A 160 -18.97 -20.60 1.48
C ARG A 160 -17.83 -21.22 0.65
N GLY A 161 -16.73 -21.62 1.29
CA GLY A 161 -15.59 -22.29 0.64
C GLY A 161 -14.68 -21.38 -0.19
N ARG A 162 -14.92 -20.06 -0.22
CA ARG A 162 -13.97 -19.12 -0.86
C ARG A 162 -12.78 -18.93 0.06
N SER A 163 -11.57 -19.01 -0.47
CA SER A 163 -10.34 -18.72 0.27
C SER A 163 -9.53 -17.59 -0.37
N VAL A 164 -8.73 -16.92 0.45
CA VAL A 164 -7.75 -15.91 0.03
C VAL A 164 -6.50 -16.06 0.88
N LYS A 165 -5.32 -15.93 0.26
CA LYS A 165 -4.03 -16.05 0.94
C LYS A 165 -3.40 -14.68 1.09
N LEU A 166 -3.13 -14.29 2.33
CA LEU A 166 -2.74 -12.93 2.67
C LEU A 166 -1.51 -12.91 3.57
N THR A 167 -0.69 -11.87 3.43
CA THR A 167 0.37 -11.58 4.40
C THR A 167 -0.22 -11.06 5.71
N GLU A 168 0.49 -11.24 6.82
CA GLU A 168 0.03 -10.90 8.18
C GLU A 168 -0.46 -9.44 8.30
N ASP A 169 0.24 -8.52 7.64
CA ASP A 169 -0.07 -7.08 7.66
C ASP A 169 -1.20 -6.67 6.72
N HIS A 170 -1.69 -7.57 5.85
CA HIS A 170 -2.70 -7.25 4.85
C HIS A 170 -4.00 -6.86 5.52
N LYS A 171 -4.61 -5.74 5.11
CA LYS A 171 -5.89 -5.30 5.67
C LYS A 171 -7.07 -5.83 4.86
N VAL A 172 -7.96 -6.53 5.53
CA VAL A 172 -9.17 -7.10 4.97
C VAL A 172 -10.37 -6.22 5.35
N PRO A 173 -11.20 -5.80 4.37
CA PRO A 173 -12.43 -5.09 4.65
C PRO A 173 -13.46 -6.04 5.26
N ILE A 174 -14.02 -5.64 6.40
CA ILE A 174 -15.08 -6.35 7.09
C ILE A 174 -16.30 -5.44 7.29
N VAL A 175 -17.45 -6.07 7.54
CA VAL A 175 -18.69 -5.39 7.90
C VAL A 175 -18.99 -5.67 9.36
N ASP A 176 -19.12 -4.62 10.18
CA ASP A 176 -19.50 -4.77 11.59
C ASP A 176 -20.97 -5.14 11.77
N GLU A 177 -21.39 -5.38 13.01
CA GLU A 177 -22.78 -5.70 13.36
C GLU A 177 -23.79 -4.59 13.01
N HIS A 178 -23.32 -3.37 12.83
CA HIS A 178 -24.12 -2.21 12.43
C HIS A 178 -24.07 -1.91 10.93
N GLY A 179 -23.47 -2.80 10.12
CA GLY A 179 -23.36 -2.62 8.67
C GLY A 179 -22.28 -1.64 8.23
N ARG A 180 -21.38 -1.22 9.11
CA ARG A 180 -20.30 -0.26 8.79
C ARG A 180 -19.07 -0.99 8.25
N LEU A 181 -18.43 -0.38 7.26
CA LEU A 181 -17.18 -0.86 6.69
C LEU A 181 -16.00 -0.55 7.61
N LEU A 182 -15.30 -1.59 8.04
CA LEU A 182 -14.06 -1.49 8.82
C LEU A 182 -12.93 -2.23 8.11
N GLU A 183 -11.69 -1.97 8.51
CA GLU A 183 -10.50 -2.72 8.06
C GLU A 183 -9.84 -3.38 9.27
N LYS A 184 -9.58 -4.69 9.18
CA LYS A 184 -8.76 -5.45 10.15
C LYS A 184 -7.54 -6.02 9.46
N ARG A 185 -6.42 -6.21 10.17
CA ARG A 185 -5.28 -6.97 9.63
C ARG A 185 -5.65 -8.45 9.49
N ALA A 186 -4.99 -9.17 8.59
CA ALA A 186 -5.22 -10.60 8.39
C ALA A 186 -5.04 -11.41 9.70
N THR A 187 -4.09 -11.02 10.55
CA THR A 187 -3.88 -11.60 11.90
C THR A 187 -4.99 -11.30 12.91
N GLU A 188 -5.84 -10.32 12.63
CA GLU A 188 -6.92 -9.86 13.52
C GLU A 188 -8.30 -10.38 13.07
N ILE A 189 -8.37 -11.09 11.94
CA ILE A 189 -9.61 -11.71 11.45
C ILE A 189 -9.93 -12.94 12.29
N ASN A 190 -11.18 -12.99 12.77
CA ASN A 190 -11.69 -14.09 13.57
C ASN A 190 -12.84 -14.80 12.84
N VAL A 191 -13.06 -16.08 13.19
CA VAL A 191 -14.24 -16.82 12.73
C VAL A 191 -15.50 -16.06 13.15
N GLY A 192 -16.39 -15.79 12.18
CA GLY A 192 -17.60 -14.97 12.36
C GLY A 192 -17.47 -13.54 11.86
N ASP A 193 -16.27 -13.04 11.55
CA ASP A 193 -16.10 -11.75 10.89
C ASP A 193 -16.73 -11.78 9.48
N LYS A 194 -17.55 -10.78 9.15
CA LYS A 194 -18.23 -10.69 7.85
C LYS A 194 -17.34 -10.01 6.84
N LEU A 195 -16.76 -10.77 5.91
CA LEU A 195 -15.92 -10.25 4.84
C LEU A 195 -16.76 -9.71 3.68
N ILE A 196 -16.28 -8.65 3.04
CA ILE A 196 -16.83 -8.24 1.74
C ILE A 196 -16.24 -9.14 0.67
N VAL A 197 -17.13 -9.84 -0.04
CA VAL A 197 -16.74 -10.65 -1.18
C VAL A 197 -17.49 -10.16 -2.40
N PHE A 198 -16.76 -9.80 -3.46
CA PHE A 198 -17.38 -9.56 -4.75
C PHE A 198 -17.90 -10.90 -5.28
N SER A 199 -19.23 -11.03 -5.39
CA SER A 199 -19.83 -12.15 -6.11
C SER A 199 -20.19 -11.69 -7.51
N ALA A 200 -19.54 -12.24 -8.52
CA ALA A 200 -20.14 -12.30 -9.85
C ALA A 200 -21.28 -13.32 -9.77
N ARG A 201 -22.48 -12.88 -9.39
CA ARG A 201 -23.68 -13.64 -9.72
C ARG A 201 -24.02 -13.29 -11.17
N LEU A 202 -23.59 -14.14 -12.08
CA LEU A 202 -24.36 -14.41 -13.30
C LEU A 202 -25.48 -15.36 -12.86
N ASP A 203 -26.47 -14.83 -12.15
CA ASP A 203 -27.75 -15.51 -12.05
C ASP A 203 -28.39 -15.32 -13.44
N ALA A 204 -28.12 -16.27 -14.34
CA ALA A 204 -28.97 -16.47 -15.51
C ALA A 204 -30.40 -16.68 -15.01
N VAL A 205 -31.33 -15.97 -15.67
CA VAL A 205 -32.79 -16.11 -15.52
C VAL A 205 -33.20 -17.58 -15.50
#